data_AF-A0AAV5PVY2-F1
#
_entry.id   AF-A0AAV5PVY2-F1
#
_cell.length_a   1.000
_cell.length_b   1.000
_cell.length_c   1.000
_cell.angle_alpha   90.00
_cell.angle_beta   90.00
_cell.angle_gamma   90.00
#
_symmetry.space_group_name_H-M   'P 1'
#
loop_
_entity.id
_entity.type
_entity.pdbx_description
1 polymer ?
#
loop_
_entity_poly.entity_id
_entity_poly.type
_entity_poly.pdbx_seq_one_letter_code
_entity_poly.pdbx_strand_id
1 'polypeptide(L)'
;MFSFSLKASTSGNKVFQLVALRNAHKKVVSSKTHMQDSPGKRLGPKKHDGAMVKTGQIIYRQRGTKWYPGHNVGIGKDHTLYAKEPGIVRYYLDPFHPKRQFVGVVGKQDVKEKDIRELKLPLDHFEPNGRRLGKRVLTGKWAEKENEFVPRKTQLALENVMGTLVSREEKRSAKSEKFSKEIDQFVKLSPSEKLLALERLVKIDGFLRGGKSLSDSRFHATWVWGYDLGLAVKRSETTQEDANKLKLEYAEMAQKIDDAIMFDAKFNLTKNLTANEITAMKEFNIGKLEILIPDVSKPVSKKVKEEAMNLINAPCFTLKEQIRIKRKFLKPVLPISELTLSDEKDKKATVIYKMNEQTKKVETVYLKKNAFLPK
;
A
#
# COMPACT_ATOMS: atom_id res chain seq x y z
N MET A 1 58.01 72.07 15.41
CA MET A 1 59.21 72.88 15.12
C MET A 1 59.84 72.31 13.86
N PHE A 2 59.92 73.08 12.78
CA PHE A 2 60.63 72.68 11.56
C PHE A 2 62.08 73.14 11.70
N SER A 3 63.04 72.22 11.73
CA SER A 3 64.46 72.56 11.62
C SER A 3 64.86 72.52 10.15
N PHE A 4 65.32 73.66 9.61
CA PHE A 4 65.91 73.72 8.28
C PHE A 4 67.43 73.61 8.39
N SER A 5 68.02 72.63 7.70
CA SER A 5 69.47 72.49 7.57
C SER A 5 69.88 72.95 6.17
N LEU A 6 70.52 74.12 6.06
CA LEU A 6 71.14 74.56 4.81
C LEU A 6 72.53 73.92 4.68
N LYS A 7 72.76 73.17 3.59
CA LYS A 7 74.10 72.86 3.10
C LYS A 7 74.39 73.79 1.92
N ALA A 8 75.35 74.68 2.08
CA ALA A 8 75.81 75.56 1.01
C ALA A 8 76.79 74.81 0.09
N SER A 9 76.55 74.86 -1.22
CA SER A 9 77.49 74.45 -2.26
C SER A 9 77.85 75.69 -3.06
N THR A 10 79.14 76.03 -3.06
CA THR A 10 79.73 77.15 -3.80
C THR A 10 79.72 76.92 -5.31
N SER A 11 79.59 78.01 -6.06
CA SER A 11 79.69 78.19 -7.52
C SER A 11 78.44 77.93 -8.39
N GLY A 12 78.09 78.97 -9.15
CA GLY A 12 77.28 78.94 -10.37
C GLY A 12 75.76 78.86 -10.17
N ASN A 13 75.01 79.75 -10.81
CA ASN A 13 73.53 79.85 -10.80
C ASN A 13 72.83 78.50 -10.56
N LYS A 14 72.28 78.32 -9.37
CA LYS A 14 71.48 77.15 -9.00
C LYS A 14 70.18 77.60 -8.37
N VAL A 15 69.08 77.18 -9.00
CA VAL A 15 67.72 77.21 -8.45
C VAL A 15 67.76 76.59 -7.05
N PHE A 16 67.39 77.36 -6.02
CA PHE A 16 67.25 76.84 -4.66
C PHE A 16 66.08 75.86 -4.61
N GLN A 17 66.34 74.58 -4.88
CA GLN A 17 65.37 73.53 -4.59
C GLN A 17 65.38 73.28 -3.07
N LEU A 18 64.43 73.92 -2.37
CA LEU A 18 64.06 73.57 -1.01
C LEU A 18 63.46 72.16 -1.02
N VAL A 19 64.30 71.14 -0.85
CA VAL A 19 63.81 69.77 -0.63
C VAL A 19 63.32 69.69 0.82
N ALA A 20 62.00 69.82 0.98
CA ALA A 20 61.35 69.57 2.27
C ALA A 20 61.42 68.06 2.59
N LEU A 21 62.40 67.65 3.38
CA LEU A 21 62.44 66.32 3.99
C LEU A 21 61.30 66.21 5.02
N ARG A 22 60.19 65.60 4.59
CA ARG A 22 59.09 65.25 5.50
C ARG A 22 59.50 64.02 6.30
N ASN A 23 60.04 64.24 7.49
CA ASN A 23 60.12 63.19 8.48
C ASN A 23 58.69 62.85 8.94
N ALA A 24 58.29 61.60 8.77
CA ALA A 24 57.01 61.10 9.25
C ALA A 24 56.99 61.13 10.78
N HIS A 25 56.47 62.20 11.37
CA HIS A 25 56.07 62.19 12.77
C HIS A 25 54.78 61.37 12.89
N LYS A 26 54.86 60.16 13.44
CA LYS A 26 53.64 59.43 13.81
C LYS A 26 53.01 60.08 15.04
N LYS A 27 52.06 60.99 14.84
CA LYS A 27 51.12 61.37 15.90
C LYS A 27 49.88 60.52 15.74
N VAL A 28 49.84 59.46 16.54
CA VAL A 28 48.71 58.58 16.74
C VAL A 28 47.40 59.38 16.77
N VAL A 29 46.64 59.37 15.68
CA VAL A 29 45.18 59.38 15.77
C VAL A 29 44.83 57.93 15.57
N SER A 30 44.55 57.27 16.68
CA SER A 30 43.98 55.95 16.64
C SER A 30 42.76 55.95 15.71
N SER A 31 42.65 54.99 14.79
CA SER A 31 41.36 54.55 14.25
C SER A 31 40.51 53.85 15.34
N LYS A 32 40.67 54.24 16.61
CA LYS A 32 40.05 53.61 17.79
C LYS A 32 38.95 54.48 18.37
N THR A 33 38.11 55.07 17.53
CA THR A 33 36.74 55.40 17.93
C THR A 33 35.83 54.31 17.38
N HIS A 34 35.52 53.30 18.22
CA HIS A 34 34.56 52.24 17.90
C HIS A 34 33.12 52.79 18.02
N MET A 35 32.76 53.75 17.16
CA MET A 35 31.39 54.28 17.07
C MET A 35 30.61 53.57 15.96
N GLN A 36 30.70 52.23 15.92
CA GLN A 36 29.85 51.40 15.06
C GLN A 36 28.87 50.63 15.94
N ASP A 37 27.59 50.98 15.83
CA ASP A 37 26.52 50.19 16.41
C ASP A 37 25.52 49.80 15.32
N SER A 38 24.96 48.61 15.44
CA SER A 38 23.96 48.12 14.52
C SER A 38 22.57 48.66 14.90
N PRO A 39 21.68 48.93 13.93
CA PRO A 39 20.33 49.36 14.28
C PRO A 39 19.58 48.24 15.01
N GLY A 40 18.78 48.63 16.01
CA GLY A 40 17.95 47.71 16.78
C GLY A 40 17.05 46.84 15.90
N LYS A 41 17.07 45.52 16.14
CA LYS A 41 16.41 44.54 15.26
C LYS A 41 14.90 44.37 15.51
N ARG A 42 14.29 45.21 16.36
CA ARG A 42 12.86 45.21 16.71
C ARG A 42 12.33 43.83 17.16
N LEU A 43 13.15 43.08 17.89
CA LEU A 43 12.78 41.79 18.50
C LEU A 43 11.77 41.99 19.64
N GLY A 44 11.22 40.91 20.17
CA GLY A 44 10.24 40.90 21.27
C GLY A 44 8.83 40.50 20.86
N PRO A 45 7.89 40.53 21.81
CA PRO A 45 6.49 40.17 21.58
C PRO A 45 5.83 41.16 20.62
N LYS A 46 4.97 40.63 19.75
CA LYS A 46 4.11 41.38 18.81
C LYS A 46 2.64 41.20 19.15
N LYS A 47 2.31 40.13 19.87
CA LYS A 47 0.99 39.88 20.46
C LYS A 47 1.16 39.50 21.92
N HIS A 48 0.40 40.15 22.78
CA HIS A 48 0.42 39.95 24.22
C HIS A 48 -0.56 38.84 24.64
N ASP A 49 -0.50 38.42 25.91
CA ASP A 49 -1.46 37.48 26.46
C ASP A 49 -2.90 38.00 26.32
N GLY A 50 -3.83 37.14 25.95
CA GLY A 50 -5.24 37.53 25.73
C GLY A 50 -5.51 38.21 24.39
N ALA A 51 -4.50 38.48 23.55
CA ALA A 51 -4.70 39.11 22.26
C ALA A 51 -5.31 38.14 21.23
N MET A 52 -6.31 38.63 20.48
CA MET A 52 -6.88 37.90 19.35
C MET A 52 -5.92 37.88 18.16
N VAL A 53 -5.74 36.71 17.56
CA VAL A 53 -4.89 36.48 16.40
C VAL A 53 -5.62 35.76 15.27
N LYS A 54 -5.18 36.01 14.04
CA LYS A 54 -5.55 35.27 12.83
C LYS A 54 -4.41 34.35 12.40
N THR A 55 -4.70 33.30 11.64
CA THR A 55 -3.69 32.43 11.04
C THR A 55 -2.62 33.24 10.30
N GLY A 56 -1.35 32.92 10.55
CA GLY A 56 -0.18 33.57 9.97
C GLY A 56 0.32 34.82 10.70
N GLN A 57 -0.42 35.35 11.69
CA GLN A 57 0.04 36.52 12.43
C GLN A 57 1.24 36.19 13.32
N ILE A 58 2.24 37.07 13.31
CA ILE A 58 3.44 36.97 14.15
C ILE A 58 3.07 37.29 15.59
N ILE A 59 3.47 36.40 16.51
CA ILE A 59 3.25 36.53 17.94
C ILE A 59 4.51 37.03 18.64
N TYR A 60 5.69 36.52 18.27
CA TYR A 60 6.95 36.86 18.92
C TYR A 60 8.13 36.80 17.95
N ARG A 61 8.97 37.84 17.90
CA ARG A 61 10.24 37.83 17.15
C ARG A 61 11.43 37.66 18.07
N GLN A 62 12.32 36.71 17.81
CA GLN A 62 13.40 36.37 18.73
C GLN A 62 14.69 35.96 18.01
N ARG A 63 15.77 35.85 18.78
CA ARG A 63 17.01 35.19 18.41
C ARG A 63 17.19 34.02 19.37
N GLY A 64 17.24 32.81 18.81
CA GLY A 64 17.03 31.58 19.58
C GLY A 64 15.60 31.44 20.09
N THR A 65 15.29 30.31 20.72
CA THR A 65 13.98 30.02 21.31
C THR A 65 13.94 30.42 22.77
N LYS A 66 13.69 31.71 23.03
CA LYS A 66 13.35 32.17 24.38
C LYS A 66 11.96 31.68 24.77
N TRP A 67 11.03 31.82 23.84
CA TRP A 67 9.71 31.21 23.89
C TRP A 67 9.62 30.08 22.86
N TYR A 68 9.10 28.93 23.28
CA TYR A 68 8.88 27.77 22.44
C TYR A 68 7.46 27.79 21.84
N PRO A 69 7.27 27.21 20.64
CA PRO A 69 5.94 27.07 20.04
C PRO A 69 5.12 26.05 20.85
N GLY A 70 3.97 26.48 21.35
CA GLY A 70 3.00 25.63 22.04
C GLY A 70 1.79 25.29 21.17
N HIS A 71 0.64 25.04 21.82
CA HIS A 71 -0.65 24.75 21.17
C HIS A 71 -0.97 25.72 20.02
N ASN A 72 -1.32 25.21 18.84
CA ASN A 72 -1.67 25.99 17.64
C ASN A 72 -0.67 27.09 17.20
N VAL A 73 0.60 26.97 17.55
CA VAL A 73 1.67 27.91 17.16
C VAL A 73 2.72 27.21 16.29
N GLY A 74 3.25 27.94 15.32
CA GLY A 74 4.37 27.56 14.47
C GLY A 74 5.61 28.38 14.76
N ILE A 75 6.76 27.87 14.33
CA ILE A 75 8.06 28.53 14.43
C ILE A 75 8.68 28.67 13.04
N GLY A 76 9.09 29.89 12.69
CA GLY A 76 9.78 30.19 11.43
C GLY A 76 11.28 29.91 11.50
N LYS A 77 11.96 30.07 10.36
CA LYS A 77 13.42 29.88 10.24
C LYS A 77 14.23 30.74 11.22
N ASP A 78 13.79 31.96 11.47
CA ASP A 78 14.43 32.90 12.39
C ASP A 78 13.93 32.76 13.84
N HIS A 79 13.30 31.63 14.16
CA HIS A 79 12.62 31.35 15.44
C HIS A 79 11.43 32.26 15.76
N THR A 80 10.92 33.03 14.78
CA THR A 80 9.69 33.82 14.95
C THR A 80 8.49 32.90 15.18
N LEU A 81 7.73 33.17 16.24
CA LEU A 81 6.50 32.44 16.55
C LEU A 81 5.32 33.07 15.80
N TYR A 82 4.48 32.24 15.19
CA TYR A 82 3.28 32.67 14.46
C TYR A 82 2.08 31.76 14.73
N ALA A 83 0.88 32.32 14.66
CA ALA A 83 -0.37 31.58 14.88
C ALA A 83 -0.67 30.65 13.71
N LYS A 84 -0.90 29.35 13.95
CA LYS A 84 -1.40 28.40 12.93
C LYS A 84 -2.92 28.50 12.78
N GLU A 85 -3.61 28.83 13.86
CA GLU A 85 -5.06 28.95 13.90
C GLU A 85 -5.51 30.32 14.43
N PRO A 86 -6.73 30.78 14.09
CA PRO A 86 -7.30 31.95 14.72
C PRO A 86 -7.73 31.65 16.15
N GLY A 87 -7.42 32.54 17.08
CA GLY A 87 -7.70 32.33 18.50
C GLY A 87 -7.08 33.39 19.39
N ILE A 88 -6.87 33.06 20.66
CA ILE A 88 -6.35 33.94 21.70
C ILE A 88 -4.96 33.48 22.13
N VAL A 89 -3.99 34.40 22.12
CA VAL A 89 -2.61 34.10 22.52
C VAL A 89 -2.52 33.85 24.03
N ARG A 90 -1.82 32.78 24.41
CA ARG A 90 -1.54 32.39 25.79
C ARG A 90 -0.07 32.10 26.02
N TYR A 91 0.52 32.73 27.02
CA TYR A 91 1.86 32.44 27.51
C TYR A 91 1.77 31.50 28.72
N TYR A 92 2.49 30.38 28.72
CA TYR A 92 2.37 29.37 29.78
C TYR A 92 3.65 28.55 29.98
N LEU A 93 3.68 27.81 31.09
CA LEU A 93 4.68 26.79 31.39
C LEU A 93 4.02 25.42 31.28
N ASP A 94 4.71 24.49 30.63
CA ASP A 94 4.22 23.13 30.46
C ASP A 94 4.96 22.20 31.43
N PRO A 95 4.27 21.45 32.32
CA PRO A 95 4.87 20.45 33.21
C PRO A 95 5.76 19.44 32.48
N PHE A 96 5.44 19.06 31.24
CA PHE A 96 6.28 18.14 30.46
C PHE A 96 7.65 18.72 30.11
N HIS A 97 7.78 20.05 30.16
CA HIS A 97 8.98 20.79 29.75
C HIS A 97 9.32 21.89 30.78
N PRO A 98 9.78 21.51 31.99
CA PRO A 98 9.80 22.38 33.17
C PRO A 98 10.71 23.61 33.06
N LYS A 99 11.74 23.59 32.19
CA LYS A 99 12.69 24.70 31.99
C LYS A 99 12.38 25.57 30.77
N ARG A 100 11.25 25.33 30.09
CA ARG A 100 10.89 26.00 28.85
C ARG A 100 9.60 26.79 29.03
N GLN A 101 9.55 27.94 28.36
CA GLN A 101 8.36 28.80 28.34
C GLN A 101 7.70 28.69 26.98
N PHE A 102 6.38 28.61 26.94
CA PHE A 102 5.61 28.35 25.72
C PHE A 102 4.66 29.48 25.40
N VAL A 103 4.42 29.64 24.10
CA VAL A 103 3.35 30.49 23.57
C VAL A 103 2.42 29.63 22.74
N GLY A 104 1.16 29.61 23.12
CA GLY A 104 0.11 28.91 22.39
C GLY A 104 -1.01 29.85 21.96
N VAL A 105 -1.92 29.33 21.16
CA VAL A 105 -3.13 30.00 20.73
C VAL A 105 -4.30 29.08 21.05
N VAL A 106 -5.21 29.58 21.87
CA VAL A 106 -6.46 28.90 22.19
C VAL A 106 -7.52 29.27 21.16
N GLY A 107 -8.07 28.29 20.47
CA GLY A 107 -9.19 28.45 19.55
C GLY A 107 -10.54 28.33 20.27
N LYS A 108 -11.62 28.68 19.55
CA LYS A 108 -12.99 28.43 20.04
C LYS A 108 -13.28 26.94 20.30
N GLN A 109 -12.54 26.06 19.65
CA GLN A 109 -12.79 24.62 19.65
C GLN A 109 -12.13 23.91 20.84
N ASP A 110 -11.23 24.60 21.54
CA ASP A 110 -10.64 24.14 22.79
C ASP A 110 -11.56 24.38 24.01
N VAL A 111 -12.70 25.04 23.79
CA VAL A 111 -13.61 25.49 24.83
C VAL A 111 -14.82 24.57 24.90
N LYS A 112 -15.13 24.04 26.09
CA LYS A 112 -16.33 23.23 26.35
C LYS A 112 -17.53 24.10 26.75
N GLU A 113 -17.36 25.00 27.73
CA GLU A 113 -18.46 25.83 28.29
C GLU A 113 -18.06 27.28 28.66
N LYS A 114 -16.75 27.55 28.89
CA LYS A 114 -16.26 28.86 29.35
C LYS A 114 -16.11 29.88 28.23
N ASP A 115 -15.90 31.15 28.56
CA ASP A 115 -15.44 32.10 27.55
C ASP A 115 -14.02 31.75 27.10
N ILE A 116 -13.73 31.90 25.80
CA ILE A 116 -12.40 31.60 25.21
C ILE A 116 -11.28 32.42 25.90
N ARG A 117 -11.65 33.59 26.43
CA ARG A 117 -10.76 34.49 27.19
C ARG A 117 -10.45 34.01 28.61
N GLU A 118 -11.06 32.94 29.08
CA GLU A 118 -10.80 32.37 30.41
C GLU A 118 -9.96 31.11 30.33
N LEU A 119 -9.93 30.45 29.16
CA LEU A 119 -9.14 29.25 28.98
C LEU A 119 -7.65 29.57 29.07
N LYS A 120 -6.98 28.81 29.93
CA LYS A 120 -5.54 28.87 30.17
C LYS A 120 -4.88 27.66 29.52
N LEU A 121 -3.64 27.85 29.08
CA LEU A 121 -2.74 26.76 28.71
C LEU A 121 -1.81 26.48 29.90
N PRO A 122 -1.30 25.24 30.07
CA PRO A 122 -1.51 24.07 29.21
C PRO A 122 -2.91 23.47 29.36
N LEU A 123 -3.40 22.82 28.30
CA LEU A 123 -4.62 22.01 28.38
C LEU A 123 -4.33 20.73 29.17
N ASP A 124 -5.39 20.10 29.68
CA ASP A 124 -5.25 18.77 30.27
C ASP A 124 -4.79 17.76 29.21
N HIS A 125 -3.80 16.94 29.56
CA HIS A 125 -3.14 16.00 28.67
C HIS A 125 -4.07 14.87 28.21
N PHE A 126 -4.98 14.42 29.09
CA PHE A 126 -5.87 13.29 28.80
C PHE A 126 -7.17 13.73 28.12
N GLU A 127 -7.46 15.03 28.10
CA GLU A 127 -8.63 15.55 27.41
C GLU A 127 -8.45 15.51 25.88
N PRO A 128 -9.53 15.31 25.10
CA PRO A 128 -9.44 15.36 23.66
C PRO A 128 -9.06 16.76 23.18
N ASN A 129 -8.09 16.83 22.27
CA ASN A 129 -7.66 18.10 21.68
C ASN A 129 -8.79 18.76 20.89
N GLY A 130 -9.07 20.03 21.20
CA GLY A 130 -9.88 20.89 20.35
C GLY A 130 -9.24 21.04 18.97
N ARG A 131 -10.01 20.79 17.90
CA ARG A 131 -9.53 20.91 16.52
C ARG A 131 -10.49 21.74 15.69
N ARG A 132 -9.94 22.62 14.85
CA ARG A 132 -10.72 23.45 13.94
C ARG A 132 -10.95 22.72 12.63
N LEU A 133 -12.21 22.52 12.26
CA LEU A 133 -12.54 22.06 10.91
C LEU A 133 -12.11 23.11 9.86
N GLY A 134 -12.38 24.39 10.12
CA GLY A 134 -11.91 25.51 9.31
C GLY A 134 -12.46 25.55 7.87
N LYS A 135 -13.49 24.76 7.56
CA LYS A 135 -14.13 24.66 6.24
C LYS A 135 -15.63 24.97 6.36
N ARG A 136 -16.25 25.29 5.23
CA ARG A 136 -17.71 25.46 5.10
C ARG A 136 -18.23 24.56 3.98
N VAL A 137 -19.45 24.08 4.10
CA VAL A 137 -20.13 23.36 3.01
C VAL A 137 -20.44 24.36 1.91
N LEU A 138 -20.10 24.01 0.66
CA LEU A 138 -20.42 24.80 -0.51
C LEU A 138 -21.82 24.40 -1.03
N THR A 139 -22.54 25.34 -1.62
CA THR A 139 -23.86 25.12 -2.22
C THR A 139 -23.93 25.67 -3.64
N GLY A 140 -24.83 25.10 -4.45
CA GLY A 140 -25.04 25.49 -5.85
C GLY A 140 -23.79 25.30 -6.72
N LYS A 141 -23.54 26.27 -7.61
CA LYS A 141 -22.49 26.21 -8.64
C LYS A 141 -21.08 25.95 -8.10
N TRP A 142 -20.78 26.41 -6.88
CA TRP A 142 -19.46 26.20 -6.27
C TRP A 142 -19.27 24.76 -5.80
N ALA A 143 -20.35 24.09 -5.37
CA ALA A 143 -20.29 22.68 -5.00
C ALA A 143 -20.09 21.79 -6.24
N GLU A 144 -20.74 22.12 -7.35
CA GLU A 144 -20.58 21.42 -8.64
C GLU A 144 -19.12 21.49 -9.11
N LYS A 145 -18.52 22.68 -9.13
CA LYS A 145 -17.11 22.86 -9.50
C LYS A 145 -16.14 22.10 -8.59
N GLU A 146 -16.41 22.04 -7.29
CA GLU A 146 -15.57 21.28 -6.34
C GLU A 146 -15.70 19.77 -6.57
N ASN A 147 -16.91 19.27 -6.88
CA ASN A 147 -17.13 17.86 -7.19
C ASN A 147 -16.49 17.44 -8.53
N GLU A 148 -16.47 18.34 -9.52
CA GLU A 148 -15.79 18.14 -10.80
C GLU A 148 -14.26 18.21 -10.68
N PHE A 149 -13.75 18.94 -9.68
CA PHE A 149 -12.32 19.08 -9.50
C PHE A 149 -11.68 17.76 -9.07
N VAL A 150 -10.76 17.28 -9.91
CA VAL A 150 -9.98 16.06 -9.67
C VAL A 150 -8.49 16.41 -9.75
N PRO A 151 -7.64 15.93 -8.83
CA PRO A 151 -6.20 16.14 -8.93
C PRO A 151 -5.61 15.66 -10.27
N ARG A 152 -4.56 16.32 -10.75
CA ARG A 152 -3.90 15.95 -12.02
C ARG A 152 -3.51 14.47 -12.10
N LYS A 153 -3.00 13.90 -11.00
CA LYS A 153 -2.60 12.48 -10.95
C LYS A 153 -3.79 11.54 -11.16
N THR A 154 -4.92 11.82 -10.54
CA THR A 154 -6.15 11.03 -10.66
C THR A 154 -6.77 11.20 -12.04
N GLN A 155 -6.74 12.40 -12.62
CA GLN A 155 -7.20 12.64 -13.99
C GLN A 155 -6.40 11.84 -15.03
N LEU A 156 -5.07 11.88 -14.94
CA LEU A 156 -4.20 11.10 -15.84
C LEU A 156 -4.34 9.58 -15.67
N ALA A 157 -4.69 9.12 -14.47
CA ALA A 157 -4.88 7.69 -14.20
C ALA A 157 -6.30 7.19 -14.53
N LEU A 158 -7.26 8.10 -14.72
CA LEU A 158 -8.68 7.77 -14.80
C LEU A 158 -8.98 6.81 -15.96
N GLU A 159 -8.50 7.11 -17.17
CA GLU A 159 -8.73 6.30 -18.37
C GLU A 159 -8.20 4.87 -18.18
N ASN A 160 -7.00 4.74 -17.61
CA ASN A 160 -6.40 3.43 -17.32
C ASN A 160 -7.23 2.66 -16.28
N VAL A 161 -7.66 3.31 -15.20
CA VAL A 161 -8.48 2.68 -14.17
C VAL A 161 -9.82 2.22 -14.75
N MET A 162 -10.47 3.06 -15.56
CA MET A 162 -11.73 2.70 -16.24
C MET A 162 -11.54 1.55 -17.22
N GLY A 163 -10.47 1.56 -18.03
CA GLY A 163 -10.15 0.43 -18.91
C GLY A 163 -9.92 -0.87 -18.14
N THR A 164 -9.24 -0.82 -16.98
CA THR A 164 -9.09 -2.00 -16.12
C THR A 164 -10.41 -2.46 -15.48
N LEU A 165 -11.35 -1.56 -15.20
CA LEU A 165 -12.66 -1.89 -14.68
C LEU A 165 -13.48 -2.65 -15.73
N VAL A 166 -13.53 -2.13 -16.97
CA VAL A 166 -14.21 -2.77 -18.10
C VAL A 166 -13.64 -4.17 -18.35
N SER A 167 -12.31 -4.30 -18.43
CA SER A 167 -11.67 -5.61 -18.61
C SER A 167 -11.99 -6.61 -17.47
N ARG A 168 -12.19 -6.12 -16.23
CA ARG A 168 -12.61 -6.97 -15.11
C ARG A 168 -14.08 -7.38 -15.21
N GLU A 169 -14.94 -6.53 -15.75
CA GLU A 169 -16.35 -6.82 -16.01
C GLU A 169 -16.52 -7.85 -17.12
N GLU A 170 -15.78 -7.71 -18.23
CA GLU A 170 -15.73 -8.70 -19.31
C GLU A 170 -15.25 -10.07 -18.81
N LYS A 171 -14.26 -10.12 -17.92
CA LYS A 171 -13.82 -11.38 -17.30
C LYS A 171 -14.87 -11.98 -16.38
N ARG A 172 -15.69 -11.15 -15.70
CA ARG A 172 -16.80 -11.62 -14.86
C ARG A 172 -17.94 -12.16 -15.73
N SER A 173 -18.30 -11.48 -16.83
CA SER A 173 -19.32 -11.95 -17.76
C SER A 173 -18.90 -13.26 -18.43
N ALA A 174 -17.66 -13.35 -18.94
CA ALA A 174 -17.14 -14.59 -19.54
C ALA A 174 -17.15 -15.78 -18.55
N LYS A 175 -16.90 -15.52 -17.26
CA LYS A 175 -16.99 -16.54 -16.21
C LYS A 175 -18.44 -16.95 -15.93
N SER A 176 -19.36 -15.98 -15.88
CA SER A 176 -20.79 -16.23 -15.76
C SER A 176 -21.32 -17.08 -16.92
N GLU A 177 -20.91 -16.77 -18.16
CA GLU A 177 -21.25 -17.55 -19.35
C GLU A 177 -20.70 -18.97 -19.29
N LYS A 178 -19.45 -19.14 -18.81
CA LYS A 178 -18.86 -20.46 -18.61
C LYS A 178 -19.70 -21.28 -17.61
N PHE A 179 -20.03 -20.70 -16.46
CA PHE A 179 -20.86 -21.37 -15.46
C PHE A 179 -22.28 -21.65 -15.96
N SER A 180 -22.86 -20.78 -16.79
CA SER A 180 -24.18 -20.99 -17.39
C SER A 180 -24.26 -22.25 -18.26
N LYS A 181 -23.16 -22.60 -18.94
CA LYS A 181 -23.05 -23.82 -19.75
C LYS A 181 -22.89 -25.09 -18.91
N GLU A 182 -22.25 -24.98 -17.75
CA GLU A 182 -21.92 -26.12 -16.87
C GLU A 182 -23.05 -26.41 -15.85
N ILE A 183 -23.77 -25.38 -15.37
CA ILE A 183 -24.71 -25.50 -14.24
C ILE A 183 -25.87 -26.47 -14.51
N ASP A 184 -26.37 -26.51 -15.75
CA ASP A 184 -27.51 -27.36 -16.14
C ASP A 184 -27.20 -28.86 -16.03
N GLN A 185 -25.91 -29.23 -15.99
CA GLN A 185 -25.46 -30.60 -15.78
C GLN A 185 -25.66 -31.06 -14.33
N PHE A 186 -25.71 -30.12 -13.38
CA PHE A 186 -25.76 -30.41 -11.95
C PHE A 186 -27.15 -30.14 -11.36
N VAL A 187 -27.76 -29.00 -11.71
CA VAL A 187 -29.04 -28.56 -11.15
C VAL A 187 -29.91 -27.95 -12.23
N LYS A 188 -31.18 -28.35 -12.28
CA LYS A 188 -32.21 -27.70 -13.10
C LYS A 188 -32.82 -26.55 -12.30
N LEU A 189 -32.64 -25.32 -12.78
CA LEU A 189 -33.14 -24.10 -12.13
C LEU A 189 -34.09 -23.36 -13.08
N SER A 190 -35.00 -22.57 -12.52
CA SER A 190 -35.78 -21.63 -13.32
C SER A 190 -34.89 -20.53 -13.92
N PRO A 191 -35.29 -19.85 -15.01
CA PRO A 191 -34.45 -18.83 -15.65
C PRO A 191 -34.05 -17.67 -14.71
N SER A 192 -34.95 -17.26 -13.81
CA SER A 192 -34.69 -16.21 -12.81
C SER A 192 -33.74 -16.67 -11.72
N GLU A 193 -33.95 -17.86 -11.15
CA GLU A 193 -33.03 -18.45 -10.17
C GLU A 193 -31.65 -18.70 -10.78
N LYS A 194 -31.58 -19.09 -12.07
CA LYS A 194 -30.32 -19.31 -12.78
C LYS A 194 -29.47 -18.05 -12.84
N LEU A 195 -30.06 -16.87 -13.03
CA LEU A 195 -29.30 -15.61 -13.04
C LEU A 195 -28.67 -15.32 -11.66
N LEU A 196 -29.46 -15.46 -10.59
CA LEU A 196 -28.99 -15.27 -9.21
C LEU A 196 -27.95 -16.32 -8.81
N ALA A 197 -28.13 -17.57 -9.26
CA ALA A 197 -27.19 -18.66 -9.08
C ALA A 197 -25.83 -18.36 -9.71
N LEU A 198 -25.82 -17.83 -10.93
CA LEU A 198 -24.58 -17.47 -11.63
C LEU A 198 -23.84 -16.33 -10.93
N GLU A 199 -24.56 -15.30 -10.48
CA GLU A 199 -23.96 -14.22 -9.69
C GLU A 199 -23.34 -14.75 -8.39
N ARG A 200 -24.06 -15.65 -7.70
CA ARG A 200 -23.56 -16.34 -6.51
C ARG A 200 -22.28 -17.13 -6.79
N LEU A 201 -22.25 -17.95 -7.84
CA LEU A 201 -21.10 -18.77 -8.19
C LEU A 201 -19.87 -17.92 -8.56
N VAL A 202 -20.06 -16.80 -9.28
CA VAL A 202 -18.98 -15.86 -9.57
C VAL A 202 -18.43 -15.22 -8.29
N LYS A 203 -19.30 -14.87 -7.33
CA LYS A 203 -18.88 -14.36 -6.00
C LYS A 203 -18.11 -15.41 -5.22
N ILE A 204 -18.58 -16.67 -5.17
CA ILE A 204 -17.89 -17.77 -4.49
C ILE A 204 -16.51 -18.03 -5.09
N ASP A 205 -16.38 -18.11 -6.42
CA ASP A 205 -15.07 -18.23 -7.09
C ASP A 205 -14.13 -17.06 -6.73
N GLY A 206 -14.66 -15.83 -6.65
CA GLY A 206 -13.89 -14.67 -6.20
C GLY A 206 -13.35 -14.81 -4.77
N PHE A 207 -14.17 -15.29 -3.83
CA PHE A 207 -13.77 -15.52 -2.44
C PHE A 207 -12.78 -16.67 -2.29
N LEU A 208 -12.98 -17.77 -3.01
CA LEU A 208 -12.05 -18.90 -3.03
C LEU A 208 -10.67 -18.47 -3.56
N ARG A 209 -10.63 -17.68 -4.64
CA ARG A 209 -9.38 -17.08 -5.15
C ARG A 209 -8.76 -16.08 -4.18
N GLY A 210 -9.60 -15.43 -3.36
CA GLY A 210 -9.18 -14.59 -2.24
C GLY A 210 -8.65 -15.35 -1.02
N GLY A 211 -8.64 -16.69 -1.06
CA GLY A 211 -8.09 -17.54 0.01
C GLY A 211 -9.08 -17.93 1.10
N LYS A 212 -10.39 -17.72 0.90
CA LYS A 212 -11.41 -18.19 1.84
C LYS A 212 -11.70 -19.68 1.65
N SER A 213 -12.15 -20.34 2.72
CA SER A 213 -12.67 -21.71 2.64
C SER A 213 -13.96 -21.77 1.82
N LEU A 214 -14.37 -22.96 1.36
CA LEU A 214 -15.61 -23.12 0.60
C LEU A 214 -16.84 -22.76 1.45
N SER A 215 -16.88 -23.18 2.71
CA SER A 215 -17.96 -22.84 3.65
C SER A 215 -18.07 -21.33 3.88
N ASP A 216 -16.93 -20.67 4.11
CA ASP A 216 -16.92 -19.22 4.32
C ASP A 216 -17.31 -18.48 3.04
N SER A 217 -16.85 -18.95 1.89
CA SER A 217 -17.18 -18.35 0.59
C SER A 217 -18.68 -18.40 0.31
N ARG A 218 -19.33 -19.55 0.60
CA ARG A 218 -20.80 -19.72 0.50
C ARG A 218 -21.53 -18.82 1.48
N PHE A 219 -21.08 -18.76 2.73
CA PHE A 219 -21.64 -17.87 3.75
C PHE A 219 -21.57 -16.40 3.31
N HIS A 220 -20.39 -15.94 2.88
CA HIS A 220 -20.19 -14.56 2.46
C HIS A 220 -20.98 -14.19 1.21
N ALA A 221 -21.11 -15.09 0.23
CA ALA A 221 -21.94 -14.83 -0.95
C ALA A 221 -23.41 -14.57 -0.56
N THR A 222 -23.94 -15.38 0.37
CA THR A 222 -25.29 -15.21 0.93
C THR A 222 -25.42 -13.92 1.72
N TRP A 223 -24.44 -13.64 2.59
CA TRP A 223 -24.44 -12.45 3.42
C TRP A 223 -24.38 -11.16 2.60
N VAL A 224 -23.52 -11.09 1.57
CA VAL A 224 -23.40 -9.92 0.68
C VAL A 224 -24.73 -9.64 0.01
N TRP A 225 -25.39 -10.66 -0.55
CA TRP A 225 -26.68 -10.49 -1.19
C TRP A 225 -27.76 -10.01 -0.20
N GLY A 226 -27.80 -10.57 1.01
CA GLY A 226 -28.71 -10.13 2.06
C GLY A 226 -28.43 -8.71 2.57
N TYR A 227 -27.16 -8.29 2.56
CA TYR A 227 -26.73 -6.93 2.90
C TYR A 227 -27.14 -5.92 1.82
N ASP A 228 -26.97 -6.26 0.54
CA ASP A 228 -27.38 -5.45 -0.60
C ASP A 228 -28.91 -5.23 -0.59
N LEU A 229 -29.70 -6.26 -0.26
CA LEU A 229 -31.14 -6.10 -0.03
C LEU A 229 -31.45 -5.15 1.15
N GLY A 230 -30.69 -5.23 2.24
CA GLY A 230 -30.86 -4.30 3.37
C GLY A 230 -30.57 -2.86 2.98
N LEU A 231 -29.62 -2.62 2.07
CA LEU A 231 -29.37 -1.30 1.48
C LEU A 231 -30.52 -0.86 0.56
N ALA A 232 -31.11 -1.77 -0.23
CA ALA A 232 -32.26 -1.47 -1.07
C ALA A 232 -33.47 -1.01 -0.23
N VAL A 233 -33.76 -1.68 0.89
CA VAL A 233 -34.82 -1.26 1.83
C VAL A 233 -34.54 0.13 2.41
N LYS A 234 -33.29 0.41 2.80
CA LYS A 234 -32.92 1.75 3.31
C LYS A 234 -33.04 2.86 2.27
N ARG A 235 -32.90 2.53 0.98
CA ARG A 235 -33.13 3.43 -0.16
C ARG A 235 -34.61 3.53 -0.56
N SER A 236 -35.51 2.82 0.14
CA SER A 236 -36.94 2.72 -0.18
C SER A 236 -37.23 2.10 -1.56
N GLU A 237 -36.30 1.29 -2.08
CA GLU A 237 -36.49 0.54 -3.34
C GLU A 237 -37.35 -0.72 -3.14
N THR A 238 -37.44 -1.21 -1.90
CA THR A 238 -38.15 -2.45 -1.54
C THR A 238 -38.71 -2.35 -0.13
N THR A 239 -39.83 -3.02 0.15
CA THR A 239 -40.39 -3.09 1.50
C THR A 239 -39.63 -4.11 2.36
N GLN A 240 -39.74 -3.99 3.69
CA GLN A 240 -39.10 -4.92 4.61
C GLN A 240 -39.68 -6.34 4.49
N GLU A 241 -40.98 -6.46 4.20
CA GLU A 241 -41.68 -7.74 4.03
C GLU A 241 -41.20 -8.44 2.77
N ASP A 242 -41.15 -7.73 1.64
CA ASP A 242 -40.64 -8.26 0.37
C ASP A 242 -39.18 -8.67 0.49
N ALA A 243 -38.35 -7.87 1.16
CA ALA A 243 -36.95 -8.21 1.39
C ALA A 243 -36.77 -9.47 2.23
N ASN A 244 -37.64 -9.71 3.23
CA ASN A 244 -37.61 -10.93 4.03
C ASN A 244 -38.02 -12.15 3.20
N LYS A 245 -39.06 -12.00 2.35
CA LYS A 245 -39.49 -13.06 1.43
C LYS A 245 -38.38 -13.43 0.44
N LEU A 246 -37.77 -12.44 -0.22
CA LEU A 246 -36.66 -12.65 -1.14
C LEU A 246 -35.46 -13.33 -0.45
N LYS A 247 -35.18 -13.00 0.82
CA LYS A 247 -34.14 -13.69 1.60
C LYS A 247 -34.39 -15.17 1.80
N LEU A 248 -35.64 -15.56 2.04
CA LEU A 248 -36.01 -16.96 2.16
C LEU A 248 -35.84 -17.67 0.80
N GLU A 249 -36.37 -17.08 -0.28
CA GLU A 249 -36.24 -17.63 -1.64
C GLU A 249 -34.77 -17.81 -2.06
N TYR A 250 -33.92 -16.82 -1.77
CA TYR A 250 -32.49 -16.90 -2.06
C TYR A 250 -31.79 -17.95 -1.19
N ALA A 251 -32.16 -18.09 0.09
CA ALA A 251 -31.57 -19.10 0.97
C ALA A 251 -31.90 -20.52 0.50
N GLU A 252 -33.14 -20.77 0.06
CA GLU A 252 -33.55 -22.06 -0.52
C GLU A 252 -32.79 -22.36 -1.82
N MET A 253 -32.69 -21.37 -2.72
CA MET A 253 -31.91 -21.50 -3.95
C MET A 253 -30.42 -21.75 -3.66
N ALA A 254 -29.85 -21.03 -2.70
CA ALA A 254 -28.46 -21.19 -2.27
C ALA A 254 -28.18 -22.59 -1.73
N GLN A 255 -29.07 -23.13 -0.89
CA GLN A 255 -28.96 -24.50 -0.37
C GLN A 255 -28.99 -25.53 -1.50
N LYS A 256 -29.98 -25.43 -2.42
CA LYS A 256 -30.08 -26.32 -3.59
C LYS A 256 -28.79 -26.36 -4.41
N ILE A 257 -28.12 -25.21 -4.59
CA ILE A 257 -26.86 -25.11 -5.32
C ILE A 257 -25.70 -25.67 -4.50
N ASP A 258 -25.60 -25.28 -3.23
CA ASP A 258 -24.48 -25.64 -2.37
C ASP A 258 -24.45 -27.16 -2.08
N ASP A 259 -25.61 -27.81 -2.10
CA ASP A 259 -25.75 -29.26 -1.97
C ASP A 259 -25.32 -30.01 -3.23
N ALA A 260 -25.47 -29.39 -4.41
CA ALA A 260 -25.20 -30.03 -5.70
C ALA A 260 -23.82 -29.69 -6.28
N ILE A 261 -23.28 -28.49 -6.02
CA ILE A 261 -22.12 -27.94 -6.71
C ILE A 261 -20.99 -27.55 -5.74
N MET A 262 -19.76 -27.91 -6.09
CA MET A 262 -18.53 -27.39 -5.49
C MET A 262 -17.51 -26.99 -6.57
N PHE A 263 -16.41 -26.37 -6.14
CA PHE A 263 -15.31 -25.98 -7.02
C PHE A 263 -14.13 -26.95 -6.89
N ASP A 264 -13.58 -27.38 -8.03
CA ASP A 264 -12.30 -28.08 -8.09
C ASP A 264 -11.13 -27.14 -7.76
N ALA A 265 -9.92 -27.67 -7.56
CA ALA A 265 -8.67 -26.96 -7.35
C ALA A 265 -8.35 -25.91 -8.43
N LYS A 266 -8.90 -26.07 -9.65
CA LYS A 266 -8.76 -25.11 -10.76
C LYS A 266 -9.94 -24.13 -10.88
N PHE A 267 -10.86 -24.17 -9.93
CA PHE A 267 -12.09 -23.38 -9.88
C PHE A 267 -13.06 -23.63 -11.06
N ASN A 268 -13.17 -24.89 -11.48
CA ASN A 268 -14.25 -25.34 -12.37
C ASN A 268 -15.41 -25.88 -11.53
N LEU A 269 -16.64 -25.85 -12.06
CA LEU A 269 -17.78 -26.42 -11.37
C LEU A 269 -17.72 -27.95 -11.41
N THR A 270 -18.00 -28.57 -10.27
CA THR A 270 -18.01 -30.01 -10.08
C THR A 270 -19.12 -30.41 -9.13
N LYS A 271 -19.49 -31.69 -9.12
CA LYS A 271 -20.48 -32.20 -8.16
C LYS A 271 -19.96 -32.02 -6.74
N ASN A 272 -20.82 -31.54 -5.84
CA ASN A 272 -20.52 -31.42 -4.42
C ASN A 272 -20.28 -32.82 -3.83
N LEU A 273 -19.11 -33.01 -3.23
CA LEU A 273 -18.68 -34.21 -2.55
C LEU A 273 -18.69 -33.99 -1.03
N THR A 274 -19.15 -34.99 -0.28
CA THR A 274 -19.02 -34.97 1.18
C THR A 274 -17.58 -35.25 1.60
N ALA A 275 -17.20 -34.90 2.84
CA ALA A 275 -15.85 -35.14 3.33
C ALA A 275 -15.43 -36.63 3.24
N ASN A 276 -16.37 -37.54 3.52
CA ASN A 276 -16.15 -38.99 3.45
C ASN A 276 -16.01 -39.48 2.00
N GLU A 277 -16.79 -38.93 1.08
CA GLU A 277 -16.66 -39.23 -0.35
C GLU A 277 -15.31 -38.73 -0.90
N ILE A 278 -14.86 -37.56 -0.45
CA ILE A 278 -13.55 -37.02 -0.83
C ILE A 278 -12.44 -37.97 -0.36
N THR A 279 -12.46 -38.43 0.89
CA THR A 279 -11.44 -39.35 1.40
C THR A 279 -11.46 -40.69 0.66
N ALA A 280 -12.64 -41.26 0.43
CA ALA A 280 -12.79 -42.50 -0.32
C ALA A 280 -12.29 -42.37 -1.77
N MET A 281 -12.63 -41.28 -2.45
CA MET A 281 -12.13 -41.00 -3.81
C MET A 281 -10.61 -40.79 -3.83
N LYS A 282 -10.04 -40.14 -2.81
CA LYS A 282 -8.59 -39.97 -2.69
C LYS A 282 -7.89 -41.33 -2.60
N GLU A 283 -8.34 -42.20 -1.69
CA GLU A 283 -7.77 -43.53 -1.51
C GLU A 283 -7.90 -44.38 -2.77
N PHE A 284 -9.08 -44.36 -3.39
CA PHE A 284 -9.34 -45.07 -4.64
C PHE A 284 -8.43 -44.60 -5.80
N ASN A 285 -8.30 -43.29 -5.98
CA ASN A 285 -7.47 -42.73 -7.05
C ASN A 285 -5.98 -42.98 -6.80
N ILE A 286 -5.53 -42.90 -5.54
CA ILE A 286 -4.15 -43.25 -5.18
C ILE A 286 -3.88 -44.73 -5.41
N GLY A 287 -4.77 -45.62 -4.99
CA GLY A 287 -4.64 -47.07 -5.22
C GLY A 287 -4.59 -47.39 -6.72
N LYS A 288 -5.45 -46.76 -7.53
CA LYS A 288 -5.40 -46.88 -9.00
C LYS A 288 -4.09 -46.37 -9.59
N LEU A 289 -3.56 -45.24 -9.09
CA LEU A 289 -2.27 -44.71 -9.54
C LEU A 289 -1.12 -45.65 -9.21
N GLU A 290 -1.14 -46.30 -8.05
CA GLU A 290 -0.13 -47.27 -7.64
C GLU A 290 -0.20 -48.56 -8.47
N ILE A 291 -1.39 -49.00 -8.89
CA ILE A 291 -1.54 -50.13 -9.83
C ILE A 291 -1.06 -49.73 -11.24
N LEU A 292 -1.37 -48.51 -11.68
CA LEU A 292 -1.04 -48.01 -13.01
C LEU A 292 0.46 -47.74 -13.17
N ILE A 293 1.12 -47.26 -12.11
CA ILE A 293 2.56 -46.97 -12.05
C ILE A 293 3.11 -47.64 -10.78
N PRO A 294 3.31 -48.96 -10.78
CA PRO A 294 3.82 -49.68 -9.62
C PRO A 294 5.28 -49.34 -9.32
N ASP A 295 6.05 -49.01 -10.37
CA ASP A 295 7.45 -48.61 -10.25
C ASP A 295 7.68 -47.27 -10.93
N VAL A 296 7.91 -46.25 -10.10
CA VAL A 296 8.16 -44.86 -10.50
C VAL A 296 9.49 -44.69 -11.24
N SER A 297 10.38 -45.68 -11.20
CA SER A 297 11.66 -45.65 -11.92
C SER A 297 11.53 -46.04 -13.40
N LYS A 298 10.42 -46.65 -13.81
CA LYS A 298 10.24 -47.19 -15.15
C LYS A 298 9.65 -46.16 -16.14
N PRO A 299 10.03 -46.22 -17.43
CA PRO A 299 9.43 -45.41 -18.50
C PRO A 299 7.92 -45.57 -18.58
N VAL A 300 7.22 -44.44 -18.64
CA VAL A 300 5.75 -44.38 -18.73
C VAL A 300 5.33 -44.01 -20.15
N SER A 301 4.31 -44.70 -20.69
CA SER A 301 3.75 -44.38 -22.01
C SER A 301 2.87 -43.13 -21.99
N LYS A 302 2.63 -42.50 -23.15
CA LYS A 302 1.81 -41.28 -23.24
C LYS A 302 0.37 -41.52 -22.73
N LYS A 303 -0.22 -42.67 -23.06
CA LYS A 303 -1.59 -43.04 -22.63
C LYS A 303 -1.67 -43.15 -21.11
N VAL A 304 -0.72 -43.87 -20.50
CA VAL A 304 -0.63 -44.06 -19.05
C VAL A 304 -0.42 -42.71 -18.34
N LYS A 305 0.38 -41.79 -18.91
CA LYS A 305 0.53 -40.42 -18.40
C LYS A 305 -0.81 -39.66 -18.42
N GLU A 306 -1.56 -39.72 -19.51
CA GLU A 306 -2.85 -39.04 -19.64
C GLU A 306 -3.88 -39.58 -18.63
N GLU A 307 -3.96 -40.90 -18.49
CA GLU A 307 -4.80 -41.57 -17.47
C GLU A 307 -4.42 -41.17 -16.05
N ALA A 308 -3.11 -41.20 -15.72
CA ALA A 308 -2.61 -40.75 -14.43
C ALA A 308 -2.93 -39.27 -14.17
N MET A 309 -2.79 -38.40 -15.18
CA MET A 309 -3.14 -36.99 -15.06
C MET A 309 -4.65 -36.79 -14.82
N ASN A 310 -5.51 -37.61 -15.43
CA ASN A 310 -6.95 -37.55 -15.18
C ASN A 310 -7.29 -37.95 -13.74
N LEU A 311 -6.66 -38.99 -13.21
CA LEU A 311 -6.81 -39.39 -11.80
C LEU A 311 -6.30 -38.31 -10.83
N ILE A 312 -5.18 -37.66 -11.14
CA ILE A 312 -4.59 -36.60 -10.31
C ILE A 312 -5.44 -35.33 -10.35
N ASN A 313 -5.97 -34.96 -11.51
CA ASN A 313 -6.82 -33.77 -11.67
C ASN A 313 -8.27 -33.97 -11.17
N ALA A 314 -8.55 -35.09 -10.50
CA ALA A 314 -9.86 -35.33 -9.92
C ALA A 314 -10.20 -34.28 -8.84
N PRO A 315 -11.49 -33.93 -8.67
CA PRO A 315 -11.95 -32.87 -7.76
C PRO A 315 -11.70 -33.13 -6.27
N CYS A 316 -11.34 -34.37 -5.92
CA CYS A 316 -11.06 -34.74 -4.54
C CYS A 316 -9.73 -34.17 -4.00
N PHE A 317 -8.78 -33.78 -4.87
CA PHE A 317 -7.46 -33.31 -4.44
C PHE A 317 -7.35 -31.79 -4.44
N THR A 318 -6.76 -31.24 -3.37
CA THR A 318 -6.33 -29.83 -3.34
C THR A 318 -5.17 -29.60 -4.33
N LEU A 319 -4.98 -28.36 -4.78
CA LEU A 319 -3.89 -28.01 -5.70
C LEU A 319 -2.51 -28.46 -5.17
N LYS A 320 -2.29 -28.33 -3.86
CA LYS A 320 -1.06 -28.76 -3.19
C LYS A 320 -0.87 -30.28 -3.26
N GLU A 321 -1.93 -31.04 -3.02
CA GLU A 321 -1.92 -32.51 -3.13
C GLU A 321 -1.69 -32.94 -4.58
N GLN A 322 -2.39 -32.33 -5.55
CA GLN A 322 -2.20 -32.62 -6.98
C GLN A 322 -0.73 -32.45 -7.40
N ILE A 323 -0.09 -31.35 -6.98
CA ILE A 323 1.33 -31.10 -7.25
C ILE A 323 2.21 -32.15 -6.58
N ARG A 324 1.93 -32.53 -5.33
CA ARG A 324 2.69 -33.54 -4.58
C ARG A 324 2.60 -34.91 -5.26
N ILE A 325 1.40 -35.34 -5.62
CA ILE A 325 1.15 -36.63 -6.29
C ILE A 325 1.80 -36.64 -7.67
N LYS A 326 1.67 -35.55 -8.44
CA LYS A 326 2.34 -35.40 -9.73
C LYS A 326 3.86 -35.52 -9.61
N ARG A 327 4.47 -34.89 -8.61
CA ARG A 327 5.92 -35.01 -8.33
C ARG A 327 6.33 -36.43 -7.90
N LYS A 328 5.43 -37.16 -7.22
CA LYS A 328 5.68 -38.55 -6.80
C LYS A 328 5.66 -39.50 -8.00
N PHE A 329 4.58 -39.52 -8.79
CA PHE A 329 4.35 -40.55 -9.81
C PHE A 329 4.78 -40.14 -11.23
N LEU A 330 4.71 -38.85 -11.57
CA LEU A 330 5.00 -38.34 -12.92
C LEU A 330 6.24 -37.45 -12.88
N LYS A 331 7.40 -38.05 -12.56
CA LYS A 331 8.69 -37.35 -12.57
C LYS A 331 9.01 -36.89 -14.00
N PRO A 332 9.49 -35.66 -14.20
CA PRO A 332 9.82 -35.16 -15.55
C PRO A 332 10.99 -35.95 -16.17
N VAL A 333 11.90 -36.43 -15.33
CA VAL A 333 13.04 -37.27 -15.71
C VAL A 333 13.13 -38.40 -14.69
N LEU A 334 13.34 -39.62 -15.18
CA LEU A 334 13.50 -40.83 -14.37
C LEU A 334 14.91 -40.92 -13.75
N PRO A 335 15.06 -41.63 -12.62
CA PRO A 335 16.37 -41.86 -12.02
C PRO A 335 17.27 -42.67 -12.94
N ILE A 336 18.57 -42.40 -12.85
CA ILE A 336 19.60 -43.09 -13.63
C ILE A 336 19.61 -44.58 -13.24
N SER A 337 19.31 -45.42 -14.22
CA SER A 337 19.27 -46.89 -14.15
C SER A 337 19.58 -47.46 -15.53
N GLU A 338 19.86 -48.77 -15.63
CA GLU A 338 20.14 -49.47 -16.89
C GLU A 338 19.02 -49.27 -17.94
N LEU A 339 17.77 -49.14 -17.49
CA LEU A 339 16.62 -48.92 -18.35
C LEU A 339 16.62 -47.53 -19.01
N THR A 340 17.21 -46.54 -18.33
CA THR A 340 17.23 -45.12 -18.75
C THR A 340 18.51 -44.71 -19.45
N LEU A 341 19.63 -45.39 -19.15
CA LEU A 341 20.93 -45.15 -19.78
C LEU A 341 20.91 -45.70 -21.20
N SER A 342 21.49 -44.96 -22.14
CA SER A 342 21.82 -45.45 -23.47
C SER A 342 23.31 -45.72 -23.58
N ASP A 343 23.69 -46.51 -24.57
CA ASP A 343 25.10 -46.65 -24.95
C ASP A 343 25.68 -45.29 -25.36
N GLU A 344 26.98 -45.09 -25.14
CA GLU A 344 27.68 -43.79 -25.24
C GLU A 344 27.62 -43.11 -26.62
N LYS A 345 27.01 -43.73 -27.63
CA LYS A 345 27.00 -43.27 -29.04
C LYS A 345 25.63 -43.33 -29.73
N ASP A 346 24.52 -43.47 -29.00
CA ASP A 346 23.19 -43.44 -29.61
C ASP A 346 22.82 -42.00 -30.06
N LYS A 347 22.55 -41.83 -31.36
CA LYS A 347 22.16 -40.54 -31.97
C LYS A 347 20.85 -39.98 -31.41
N LYS A 348 20.01 -40.83 -30.80
CA LYS A 348 18.71 -40.43 -30.23
C LYS A 348 18.77 -40.16 -28.72
N ALA A 349 19.93 -40.37 -28.09
CA ALA A 349 20.12 -40.12 -26.67
C ALA A 349 20.31 -38.62 -26.38
N THR A 350 19.83 -38.20 -25.22
CA THR A 350 20.08 -36.86 -24.70
C THR A 350 21.34 -36.89 -23.85
N VAL A 351 22.30 -36.04 -24.18
CA VAL A 351 23.57 -35.94 -23.46
C VAL A 351 23.42 -34.98 -22.28
N ILE A 352 23.80 -35.44 -21.09
CA ILE A 352 23.81 -34.64 -19.86
C ILE A 352 25.21 -34.70 -19.27
N TYR A 353 25.79 -33.56 -18.96
CA TYR A 353 27.06 -33.47 -18.24
C TYR A 353 26.77 -33.25 -16.75
N LYS A 354 27.34 -34.10 -15.89
CA LYS A 354 27.29 -33.93 -14.43
C LYS A 354 28.69 -33.93 -13.87
N MET A 355 28.93 -33.18 -12.79
CA MET A 355 30.18 -33.30 -12.05
C MET A 355 30.09 -34.50 -11.12
N ASN A 356 31.05 -35.42 -11.17
CA ASN A 356 31.19 -36.44 -10.13
C ASN A 356 32.06 -35.88 -9.01
N GLU A 357 31.48 -35.75 -7.83
CA GLU A 357 32.16 -35.19 -6.65
C GLU A 357 33.33 -36.04 -6.15
N GLN A 358 33.26 -37.37 -6.33
CA GLN A 358 34.31 -38.29 -5.90
C GLN A 358 35.55 -38.19 -6.78
N THR A 359 35.36 -38.18 -8.10
CA THR A 359 36.47 -38.14 -9.07
C THR A 359 36.89 -36.71 -9.42
N LYS A 360 36.08 -35.70 -9.06
CA LYS A 360 36.21 -34.28 -9.43
C LYS A 360 36.31 -34.07 -10.95
N LYS A 361 35.70 -34.96 -11.72
CA LYS A 361 35.67 -34.92 -13.18
C LYS A 361 34.25 -34.77 -13.69
N VAL A 362 34.12 -34.16 -14.86
CA VAL A 362 32.86 -34.09 -15.58
C VAL A 362 32.58 -35.48 -16.17
N GLU A 363 31.46 -36.06 -15.76
CA GLU A 363 30.92 -37.29 -16.32
C GLU A 363 29.84 -36.96 -17.36
N THR A 364 29.99 -37.57 -18.53
CA THR A 364 28.98 -37.50 -19.59
C THR A 364 28.02 -38.67 -19.42
N VAL A 365 26.73 -38.36 -19.25
CA VAL A 365 25.65 -39.34 -19.10
C VAL A 365 24.75 -39.27 -20.33
N TYR A 366 24.55 -40.41 -20.99
CA TYR A 366 23.67 -40.53 -22.13
C TYR A 366 22.33 -41.13 -21.69
N LEU A 367 21.25 -40.34 -21.77
CA LEU A 367 19.91 -40.79 -21.41
C LEU A 367 19.07 -41.11 -22.64
N LYS A 368 18.39 -42.25 -22.62
CA LYS A 368 17.39 -42.63 -23.63
C LYS A 368 16.22 -41.64 -23.64
N LYS A 369 15.59 -41.45 -24.80
CA LYS A 369 14.42 -40.57 -24.95
C LYS A 369 13.23 -40.96 -24.05
N ASN A 370 13.08 -42.24 -23.73
CA ASN A 370 12.02 -42.77 -22.85
C ASN A 370 12.30 -42.53 -21.35
N ALA A 371 13.50 -42.06 -20.97
CA ALA A 371 13.81 -41.63 -19.60
C ALA A 371 13.11 -40.31 -19.22
N PHE A 372 12.68 -39.55 -20.23
CA PHE A 372 11.92 -38.32 -20.04
C PHE A 372 10.44 -38.62 -20.10
N LEU A 373 9.67 -37.95 -19.24
CA LEU A 373 8.22 -38.03 -19.31
C LEU A 373 7.76 -37.58 -20.71
N PRO A 374 6.96 -38.38 -21.43
CA PRO A 374 6.53 -38.03 -22.78
C PRO A 374 5.84 -36.67 -22.78
N LYS A 375 6.13 -35.82 -23.78
CA LYS A 375 5.55 -34.48 -23.89
C LYS A 375 4.04 -34.55 -24.09
#